data_AF-A0A1L5FC02-F1
#
_entry.id   AF-A0A1L5FC02-F1
#
_cell.length_a   1.000
_cell.length_b   1.000
_cell.length_c   1.000
_cell.angle_alpha   90.00
_cell.angle_beta   90.00
_cell.angle_gamma   90.00
#
_symmetry.space_group_name_H-M   'P 1'
#
loop_
_entity.id
_entity.type
_entity.pdbx_description
1 polymer ?
#
loop_
_entity_poly.entity_id
_entity_poly.type
_entity_poly.pdbx_seq_one_letter_code
_entity_poly.pdbx_strand_id
1 'polypeptide(L)'
;MNLGRRIVYDNQTGKVILDTGEQTDATEERPVWNGITYIDLEYGAYKDEFSRVIKYHVDVATKAVVFDELTPIPITADEQATMLAKTLFNFNIAFTNDNKNADLVRAILDALKSLNLGGE
;
A
#
# COMPACT_ATOMS: atom_id res chain seq x y z
N MET A 1 -0.72 15.86 30.50
CA MET A 1 -0.09 17.11 31.00
C MET A 1 -0.37 18.17 29.95
N ASN A 2 -0.73 19.40 30.32
CA ASN A 2 -0.95 20.43 29.30
C ASN A 2 0.40 20.87 28.73
N LEU A 3 0.55 20.91 27.40
CA LEU A 3 1.77 21.34 26.73
C LEU A 3 1.59 22.75 26.16
N GLY A 4 2.33 23.71 26.71
CA GLY A 4 2.34 25.11 26.24
C GLY A 4 2.91 25.25 24.83
N ARG A 5 3.12 26.47 24.35
CA ARG A 5 3.58 26.72 22.97
C ARG A 5 5.08 26.44 22.78
N ARG A 6 5.47 25.78 21.69
CA ARG A 6 6.87 25.72 21.23
C ARG A 6 7.03 26.44 19.90
N ILE A 7 7.93 27.43 19.90
CA ILE A 7 8.29 28.27 18.74
C ILE A 7 9.74 28.01 18.39
N VAL A 8 9.99 27.75 17.11
CA VAL A 8 11.30 27.53 16.51
C VAL A 8 11.56 28.73 15.62
N TYR A 9 12.69 29.39 15.80
CA TYR A 9 12.99 30.63 15.10
C TYR A 9 14.46 30.68 14.69
N ASP A 10 14.73 31.46 13.66
CA ASP A 10 16.08 31.79 13.22
C ASP A 10 16.73 32.70 14.27
N ASN A 11 17.87 32.28 14.81
CA ASN A 11 18.49 32.98 15.94
C ASN A 11 19.16 34.32 15.57
N GLN A 12 19.36 34.61 14.28
CA GLN A 12 19.98 35.86 13.83
C GLN A 12 18.93 36.94 13.58
N THR A 13 17.83 36.57 12.92
CA THR A 13 16.76 37.48 12.48
C THR A 13 15.56 37.48 13.41
N GLY A 14 15.41 36.47 14.27
CA GLY A 14 14.23 36.27 15.09
C GLY A 14 13.02 35.71 14.32
N LYS A 15 13.18 35.40 13.02
CA LYS A 15 12.06 34.96 12.18
C LYS A 15 11.57 33.57 12.62
N VAL A 16 10.27 33.45 12.88
CA VAL A 16 9.65 32.16 13.20
C VAL A 16 9.75 31.21 11.99
N ILE A 17 10.29 30.02 12.23
CA ILE A 17 10.38 28.91 11.29
C ILE A 17 9.20 27.96 11.50
N LEU A 18 8.85 27.67 12.76
CA LEU A 18 7.71 26.83 13.12
C LEU A 18 7.08 27.29 14.44
N ASP A 19 5.75 27.31 14.51
CA ASP A 19 4.99 27.42 15.76
C ASP A 19 4.03 26.21 15.83
N THR A 20 4.16 25.43 16.90
CA THR A 20 3.40 24.18 17.09
C THR A 20 2.09 24.36 17.87
N GLY A 21 1.77 25.59 18.31
CA GLY A 21 0.56 25.87 19.09
C GLY A 21 0.55 25.27 20.50
N GLU A 22 -0.59 25.36 21.18
CA GLU A 22 -0.82 24.79 22.50
C GLU A 22 -1.67 23.51 22.39
N GLN A 23 -1.38 22.51 23.21
CA GLN A 23 -2.11 21.24 23.23
C GLN A 23 -2.65 20.97 24.65
N THR A 24 -3.97 20.87 24.75
CA THR A 24 -4.69 20.65 26.01
C THR A 24 -4.92 19.17 26.32
N ASP A 25 -4.81 18.30 25.32
CA ASP A 25 -5.06 16.86 25.38
C ASP A 25 -3.77 16.01 25.30
N ALA A 26 -2.60 16.64 25.43
CA ALA A 26 -1.34 15.95 25.25
C ALA A 26 -1.11 14.84 26.30
N THR A 27 -0.95 13.62 25.80
CA THR A 27 -0.70 12.41 26.58
C THR A 27 0.79 12.11 26.75
N GLU A 28 1.65 12.69 25.92
CA GLU A 28 3.10 12.44 25.88
C GLU A 28 3.88 13.76 25.89
N GLU A 29 5.12 13.76 26.42
CA GLU A 29 5.97 14.94 26.39
C GLU A 29 6.52 15.22 24.98
N ARG A 30 6.73 16.51 24.64
CA ARG A 30 7.38 16.85 23.37
C ARG A 30 8.84 16.40 23.38
N PRO A 31 9.32 15.69 22.35
CA PRO A 31 10.71 15.30 22.27
C PRO A 31 11.63 16.53 22.26
N VAL A 32 12.81 16.40 22.88
CA VAL A 32 13.86 17.43 22.82
C VAL A 32 14.53 17.35 21.46
N TRP A 33 14.66 18.48 20.78
CA TRP A 33 15.35 18.55 19.51
C TRP A 33 16.83 18.82 19.75
N ASN A 34 17.69 17.88 19.38
CA ASN A 34 19.14 17.99 19.50
C ASN A 34 19.75 18.44 18.17
N GLY A 35 19.77 19.75 17.94
CA GLY A 35 20.29 20.36 16.72
C GLY A 35 19.27 20.39 15.58
N ILE A 36 19.32 21.47 14.78
CA ILE A 36 18.52 21.64 13.57
C ILE A 36 19.48 21.55 12.39
N THR A 37 19.12 20.78 11.36
CA THR A 37 19.90 20.63 10.13
C THR A 37 18.97 20.54 8.93
N TYR A 38 19.51 20.59 7.72
CA TYR A 38 18.76 20.55 6.48
C TYR A 38 19.46 19.66 5.45
N ILE A 39 18.70 19.18 4.47
CA ILE A 39 19.22 18.54 3.24
C ILE A 39 18.61 19.29 2.05
N ASP A 40 19.40 19.44 0.99
CA ASP A 40 18.92 19.98 -0.28
C ASP A 40 18.67 18.82 -1.24
N LEU A 41 17.48 18.80 -1.84
CA LEU A 41 17.11 17.83 -2.87
C LEU A 41 17.07 18.53 -4.22
N GLU A 42 17.46 17.83 -5.28
CA GLU A 42 17.33 18.33 -6.64
C GLU A 42 15.87 18.57 -7.01
N TYR A 43 15.63 19.52 -7.92
CA TYR A 43 14.28 19.81 -8.40
C TYR A 43 13.68 18.56 -9.07
N GLY A 44 12.54 18.11 -8.55
CA GLY A 44 11.84 16.91 -9.06
C GLY A 44 12.34 15.59 -8.47
N ALA A 45 13.28 15.60 -7.51
CA ALA A 45 13.67 14.40 -6.78
C ALA A 45 12.47 13.76 -6.07
N TYR A 46 12.35 12.43 -6.18
CA TYR A 46 11.30 11.62 -5.54
C TYR A 46 9.86 12.09 -5.82
N LYS A 47 9.62 12.61 -7.03
CA LYS A 47 8.32 13.21 -7.40
C LYS A 47 7.14 12.25 -7.19
N ASP A 48 7.30 10.97 -7.51
CA ASP A 48 6.25 9.97 -7.35
C ASP A 48 6.03 9.63 -5.87
N GLU A 49 7.11 9.37 -5.13
CA GLU A 49 7.06 9.02 -3.72
C GLU A 49 6.44 10.15 -2.89
N PHE A 50 6.85 11.41 -3.12
CA PHE A 50 6.24 12.56 -2.45
C PHE A 50 4.77 12.79 -2.82
N SER A 51 4.32 12.34 -4.00
CA SER A 51 2.90 12.42 -4.37
C SER A 51 2.04 11.40 -3.62
N ARG A 52 2.67 10.34 -3.07
CA ARG A 52 2.02 9.20 -2.42
C ARG A 52 2.34 9.09 -0.94
N VAL A 53 3.27 9.88 -0.41
CA VAL A 53 3.81 9.69 0.94
C VAL A 53 2.76 9.95 2.03
N ILE A 54 2.67 9.00 2.95
CA ILE A 54 1.94 9.15 4.22
C ILE A 54 2.93 9.50 5.32
N LYS A 55 4.09 8.84 5.34
CA LYS A 55 5.13 9.02 6.35
C LYS A 55 6.53 8.84 5.76
N TYR A 56 7.46 9.70 6.16
CA TYR A 56 8.87 9.62 5.78
C TYR A 56 9.75 10.26 6.85
N HIS A 57 11.04 9.98 6.77
CA HIS A 57 12.08 10.61 7.57
C HIS A 57 13.36 10.79 6.75
N VAL A 58 14.37 11.42 7.35
CA VAL A 58 15.72 11.51 6.77
C VAL A 58 16.63 10.60 7.58
N ASP A 59 17.32 9.69 6.90
CA ASP A 59 18.37 8.89 7.52
C ASP A 59 19.56 9.81 7.85
N VAL A 60 19.92 9.88 9.13
CA VAL A 60 20.88 10.86 9.63
C VAL A 60 22.31 10.58 9.15
N ALA A 61 22.66 9.29 8.93
CA ALA A 61 24.00 8.87 8.54
C ALA A 61 24.26 9.10 7.06
N THR A 62 23.27 8.77 6.22
CA THR A 62 23.35 8.82 4.76
C THR A 62 22.83 10.13 4.17
N LYS A 63 22.09 10.93 4.95
CA LYS A 63 21.41 12.15 4.51
C LYS A 63 20.38 11.91 3.40
N ALA A 64 19.90 10.68 3.27
CA ALA A 64 18.87 10.32 2.29
C ALA A 64 17.47 10.40 2.89
N VAL A 65 16.48 10.72 2.05
CA VAL A 65 15.06 10.60 2.42
C VAL A 65 14.67 9.13 2.39
N VAL A 66 14.01 8.66 3.45
CA VAL A 66 13.47 7.31 3.58
C VAL A 66 11.96 7.41 3.71
N PHE A 67 11.24 6.78 2.78
CA PHE A 67 9.79 6.75 2.75
C PHE A 67 9.28 5.55 3.57
N ASP A 68 8.75 5.82 4.76
CA ASP A 68 8.27 4.79 5.69
C ASP A 68 6.93 4.20 5.24
N GLU A 69 6.07 5.03 4.67
CA GLU A 69 4.73 4.62 4.25
C GLU A 69 4.28 5.44 3.04
N LEU A 70 3.87 4.74 1.98
CA LEU A 70 3.35 5.31 0.73
C LEU A 70 1.95 4.74 0.46
N THR A 71 1.06 5.57 -0.08
CA THR A 71 -0.17 5.06 -0.70
C THR A 71 0.18 4.17 -1.90
N PRO A 72 -0.64 3.14 -2.18
CA PRO A 72 -0.46 2.31 -3.36
C PRO A 72 -0.43 3.16 -4.63
N ILE A 73 0.36 2.75 -5.61
CA ILE A 73 0.35 3.38 -6.94
C ILE A 73 -1.09 3.30 -7.46
N PRO A 74 -1.70 4.44 -7.87
CA PRO A 74 -3.02 4.42 -8.48
C PRO A 74 -2.96 3.60 -9.76
N ILE A 75 -3.46 2.36 -9.70
CA ILE A 75 -3.63 1.54 -10.89
C ILE A 75 -4.79 2.11 -11.69
N THR A 76 -4.56 2.34 -12.98
CA THR A 76 -5.59 2.84 -13.89
C THR A 76 -6.76 1.84 -13.98
N ALA A 77 -7.93 2.31 -14.39
CA ALA A 77 -9.09 1.44 -14.60
C ALA A 77 -8.79 0.33 -15.63
N ASP A 78 -7.97 0.62 -16.64
CA ASP A 78 -7.57 -0.35 -17.68
C ASP A 78 -6.61 -1.43 -17.14
N GLU A 79 -5.67 -1.04 -16.28
CA GLU A 79 -4.78 -1.99 -15.59
C GLU A 79 -5.55 -2.88 -14.61
N GLN A 80 -6.52 -2.31 -13.88
CA GLN A 80 -7.45 -3.06 -13.03
C GLN A 80 -8.25 -4.08 -13.84
N ALA A 81 -8.82 -3.67 -14.98
CA ALA A 81 -9.57 -4.54 -15.86
C ALA A 81 -8.70 -5.69 -16.41
N THR A 82 -7.45 -5.40 -16.77
CA THR A 82 -6.49 -6.39 -17.26
C THR A 82 -6.12 -7.42 -16.17
N MET A 83 -5.83 -6.95 -14.96
CA MET A 83 -5.55 -7.83 -13.81
C MET A 83 -6.75 -8.70 -13.45
N LEU A 84 -7.96 -8.14 -13.47
CA LEU A 84 -9.20 -8.86 -13.20
C LEU A 84 -9.44 -9.94 -14.27
N ALA A 85 -9.33 -9.59 -15.56
CA ALA A 85 -9.52 -10.54 -16.66
C ALA A 85 -8.53 -11.71 -16.57
N LYS A 86 -7.25 -11.45 -16.27
CA LYS A 86 -6.24 -12.49 -16.07
C LYS A 86 -6.55 -13.38 -14.86
N THR A 87 -7.02 -12.80 -13.77
CA THR A 87 -7.39 -13.54 -12.56
C THR A 87 -8.59 -14.45 -12.81
N LEU A 88 -9.63 -13.94 -13.48
CA LEU A 88 -10.82 -14.71 -13.86
C LEU A 88 -10.46 -15.84 -14.83
N PHE A 89 -9.59 -15.59 -15.81
CA PHE A 89 -9.11 -16.61 -16.73
C PHE A 89 -8.37 -17.73 -15.99
N ASN A 90 -7.42 -17.38 -15.11
CA ASN A 90 -6.67 -18.35 -14.32
C ASN A 90 -7.58 -19.15 -13.37
N PHE A 91 -8.55 -18.49 -12.73
CA PHE A 91 -9.57 -19.14 -11.92
C PHE A 91 -10.37 -20.16 -12.74
N ASN A 92 -10.82 -19.78 -13.94
CA ASN A 92 -11.56 -20.67 -14.83
C ASN A 92 -10.72 -21.88 -15.25
N ILE A 93 -9.43 -21.69 -15.56
CA ILE A 93 -8.52 -22.79 -15.88
C ILE A 93 -8.36 -23.74 -14.70
N ALA A 94 -8.14 -23.21 -13.48
CA ALA A 94 -8.02 -24.04 -12.28
C ALA A 94 -9.32 -24.82 -11.99
N PHE A 95 -10.48 -24.14 -12.05
CA PHE A 95 -11.78 -24.75 -11.84
C PHE A 95 -12.11 -25.84 -12.88
N THR A 96 -11.77 -25.60 -14.15
CA THR A 96 -12.00 -26.56 -15.24
C THR A 96 -11.05 -27.77 -15.12
N ASN A 97 -9.82 -27.55 -14.67
CA ASN A 97 -8.85 -28.62 -14.47
C ASN A 97 -9.14 -29.50 -13.24
N ASP A 98 -9.92 -29.02 -12.27
CA ASP A 98 -10.28 -29.74 -11.03
C ASP A 98 -11.38 -30.81 -11.18
N ASN A 99 -11.81 -31.11 -12.42
CA ASN A 99 -12.28 -32.39 -12.98
C ASN A 99 -13.11 -33.41 -12.16
N LYS A 100 -13.73 -33.07 -11.01
CA LYS A 100 -14.80 -33.91 -10.42
C LYS A 100 -16.03 -34.01 -11.34
N ASN A 101 -16.21 -33.05 -12.24
CA ASN A 101 -17.29 -33.06 -13.21
C ASN A 101 -17.01 -33.95 -14.44
N ALA A 102 -15.76 -34.10 -14.87
CA ALA A 102 -15.42 -35.00 -15.98
C ALA A 102 -15.59 -36.48 -15.56
N ASP A 103 -15.20 -36.82 -14.33
CA ASP A 103 -15.38 -38.16 -13.78
C ASP A 103 -16.87 -38.49 -13.54
N LEU A 104 -17.67 -37.52 -13.07
CA LEU A 104 -19.12 -37.67 -12.96
C LEU A 104 -19.80 -37.88 -14.32
N VAL A 105 -19.40 -37.11 -15.35
CA VAL A 105 -19.93 -37.28 -16.72
C VAL A 105 -19.55 -38.65 -17.29
N ARG A 106 -18.34 -39.13 -17.01
CA ARG A 106 -17.89 -40.47 -17.41
C ARG A 106 -18.67 -41.57 -16.69
N ALA A 107 -18.88 -41.44 -15.39
CA ALA A 107 -19.68 -42.37 -14.59
C ALA A 107 -21.16 -42.42 -15.06
N ILE A 108 -21.75 -41.27 -15.41
CA ILE A 108 -23.11 -41.20 -15.96
C ILE A 108 -23.18 -41.88 -17.34
N LEU A 109 -22.20 -41.66 -18.21
CA LEU A 109 -22.14 -42.31 -19.53
C LEU A 109 -21.97 -43.83 -19.42
N ASP A 110 -21.16 -44.31 -18.49
CA ASP A 110 -20.96 -45.74 -18.27
C ASP A 110 -22.21 -46.40 -17.66
N ALA A 111 -22.89 -45.71 -16.74
CA ALA A 111 -24.19 -46.16 -16.20
C ALA A 111 -25.27 -46.23 -17.30
N LEU A 112 -25.37 -45.23 -18.19
CA LEU A 112 -26.34 -45.25 -19.28
C LEU A 112 -26.07 -46.36 -20.31
N LYS A 113 -24.80 -46.68 -20.59
CA LYS A 113 -24.44 -47.81 -21.46
C LYS A 113 -24.81 -49.16 -20.85
N SER A 114 -24.69 -49.29 -19.52
CA SER A 114 -25.09 -50.51 -18.81
C SER A 114 -26.60 -50.75 -18.81
N LEU A 115 -27.41 -49.70 -19.01
CA LEU A 115 -28.86 -49.79 -19.10
C LEU A 115 -29.37 -50.21 -20.49
N ASN A 116 -28.53 -50.16 -21.53
CA ASN A 116 -28.93 -50.48 -22.92
C ASN A 116 -28.51 -51.89 -23.38
N LEU A 117 -28.29 -52.83 -22.46
CA LEU A 117 -27.89 -54.22 -22.75
C LEU A 117 -28.93 -55.25 -22.27
N GLY A 118 -30.22 -54.94 -22.43
CA GLY A 118 -31.33 -55.82 -22.05
C GLY A 118 -32.51 -55.85 -23.01
N GLY A 119 -32.31 -55.57 -24.29
CA GLY A 119 -33.35 -55.67 -25.32
C GLY A 119 -32.91 -56.56 -26.48
N GLU A 120 -33.30 -57.84 -26.36
CA GLU A 120 -33.26 -58.97 -27.34
C GLU A 120 -31.99 -59.20 -28.17
#